data_AF-A0A957FI94-F1
#
_entry.id   AF-A0A957FI94-F1
#
_cell.length_a   1.000
_cell.length_b   1.000
_cell.length_c   1.000
_cell.angle_alpha   90.00
_cell.angle_beta   90.00
_cell.angle_gamma   90.00
#
_symmetry.space_group_name_H-M   'P 1'
#
loop_
_entity.id
_entity.type
_entity.pdbx_description
1 polymer ?
#
loop_
_entity_poly.entity_id
_entity_poly.type
_entity_poly.pdbx_seq_one_letter_code
_entity_poly.pdbx_strand_id
1 'polypeptide(L)'
;MPGLHSQVSIIMSDIPRNSLVLYKNRPARVVEIGKKIEIETENGRLSVRPKDVTLLHRGPLASLAQLTPRQGAVQTAWELLAGDTTTLPDLSDLIYDTFTPQTAWALWQLVDDGLYFSGTPEEIHVHTAEQVATTQAARAAKAAEQAAWDAFLARIGAGTYLPEDAPYLNEVAALAMGRQERSKVLRALSEKEEPESAHAFLLKLGYWDEMVNPYPARLEMPTADPDVP
;
A
#
# COMPACT_ATOMS: atom_id res chain seq x y z
N MET A 1 -25.19 -7.52 30.75
CA MET A 1 -24.35 -6.85 29.75
C MET A 1 -24.75 -5.38 29.60
N PRO A 2 -24.28 -4.46 30.47
CA PRO A 2 -24.29 -3.03 30.18
C PRO A 2 -22.88 -2.45 30.40
N GLY A 3 -22.13 -2.11 29.34
CA GLY A 3 -20.74 -1.64 29.51
C GLY A 3 -20.18 -0.78 28.38
N LEU A 4 -20.45 -1.11 27.12
CA LEU A 4 -19.79 -0.41 26.00
C LEU A 4 -20.38 0.98 25.69
N HIS A 5 -21.68 1.21 25.92
CA HIS A 5 -22.29 2.51 25.60
C HIS A 5 -21.94 3.63 26.60
N SER A 6 -21.48 3.30 27.81
CA SER A 6 -21.19 4.31 28.84
C SER A 6 -19.78 4.91 28.72
N GLN A 7 -18.82 4.21 28.12
CA GLN A 7 -17.46 4.74 27.94
C GLN A 7 -17.36 5.71 26.76
N VAL A 8 -18.09 5.47 25.67
CA VAL A 8 -18.10 6.37 24.50
C VAL A 8 -18.68 7.76 24.83
N SER A 9 -19.68 7.82 25.73
CA SER A 9 -20.28 9.10 26.17
C SER A 9 -19.37 9.95 27.07
N ILE A 10 -18.35 9.36 27.72
CA ILE A 10 -17.49 10.09 28.67
C ILE A 10 -16.33 10.83 27.96
N ILE A 11 -15.95 10.43 26.75
CA ILE A 11 -14.85 11.05 25.99
C ILE A 11 -15.30 12.30 25.20
N MET A 12 -16.61 12.44 24.92
CA MET A 12 -17.15 13.54 24.10
C MET A 12 -17.20 14.92 24.80
N SER A 13 -17.03 14.99 26.11
CA SER A 13 -17.25 16.23 26.88
C SER A 13 -16.02 17.07 27.17
N ASP A 14 -14.80 16.66 26.78
CA ASP A 14 -13.59 17.43 27.10
C ASP A 14 -12.42 17.18 26.14
N ILE A 15 -12.66 17.28 24.83
CA ILE A 15 -11.54 17.48 23.90
C ILE A 15 -11.10 18.93 24.09
N PRO A 16 -9.88 19.28 24.51
CA PRO A 16 -9.49 20.68 24.62
C PRO A 16 -9.18 21.29 23.24
N ARG A 17 -9.23 22.62 23.15
CA ARG A 17 -8.69 23.35 22.01
C ARG A 17 -7.21 23.01 21.81
N ASN A 18 -6.77 22.95 20.55
CA ASN A 18 -5.42 22.52 20.16
C ASN A 18 -5.13 21.03 20.42
N SER A 19 -6.15 20.20 20.62
CA SER A 19 -5.97 18.75 20.60
C SER A 19 -5.61 18.25 19.20
N LEU A 20 -4.88 17.15 19.15
CA LEU A 20 -4.63 16.36 17.95
C LEU A 20 -5.70 15.27 17.84
N VAL A 21 -6.42 15.26 16.72
CA VAL A 21 -7.47 14.29 16.41
C VAL A 21 -7.22 13.70 15.02
N LEU A 22 -7.81 12.54 14.77
CA LEU A 22 -7.85 11.90 13.47
C LEU A 22 -9.16 12.24 12.77
N TYR A 23 -9.09 12.71 11.54
CA TYR A 23 -10.23 12.84 10.64
C TYR A 23 -9.93 12.06 9.37
N LYS A 24 -10.72 11.01 9.07
CA LYS A 24 -10.45 10.08 7.96
C LYS A 24 -9.00 9.56 7.96
N ASN A 25 -8.51 9.20 9.15
CA ASN A 25 -7.16 8.69 9.36
C ASN A 25 -6.02 9.69 9.04
N ARG A 26 -6.34 10.98 8.91
CA ARG A 26 -5.38 12.07 8.72
C ARG A 26 -5.30 12.94 9.97
N PRO A 27 -4.15 13.59 10.23
CA PRO A 27 -4.01 14.42 11.42
C PRO A 27 -4.80 15.70 11.25
N ALA A 28 -5.51 16.10 12.30
CA ALA A 28 -6.23 17.35 12.37
C ALA A 28 -6.10 17.97 13.75
N ARG A 29 -6.09 19.30 13.80
CA ARG A 29 -6.02 20.06 15.04
C ARG A 29 -7.38 20.65 15.38
N VAL A 30 -7.81 20.54 16.63
CA VAL A 30 -9.06 21.16 17.09
C VAL A 30 -8.87 22.67 17.24
N VAL A 31 -9.64 23.45 16.47
CA VAL A 31 -9.61 24.92 16.50
C VAL A 31 -10.63 25.46 17.49
N GLU A 32 -11.85 24.94 17.43
CA GLU A 32 -12.99 25.39 18.25
C GLU A 32 -13.99 24.25 18.45
N ILE A 33 -14.69 24.28 19.59
CA ILE A 33 -15.67 23.27 19.97
C ILE A 33 -16.99 23.96 20.27
N GLY A 34 -18.01 23.59 19.50
CA GLY A 34 -19.39 23.99 19.72
C GLY A 34 -20.35 22.83 19.44
N LYS A 35 -21.46 23.10 18.76
CA LYS A 35 -22.39 22.04 18.30
C LYS A 35 -21.74 21.06 17.30
N LYS A 36 -20.76 21.56 16.55
CA LYS A 36 -19.84 20.80 15.70
C LYS A 36 -18.41 21.14 16.13
N ILE A 37 -17.47 20.28 15.79
CA ILE A 37 -16.05 20.52 16.05
C ILE A 37 -15.45 21.17 14.82
N GLU A 38 -14.82 22.33 14.99
CA GLU A 38 -14.02 22.96 13.95
C GLU A 38 -12.60 22.41 14.02
N ILE A 39 -12.16 21.78 12.94
CA ILE A 39 -10.83 21.18 12.82
C ILE A 39 -10.04 21.88 11.72
N GLU A 40 -8.73 21.99 11.92
CA GLU A 40 -7.77 22.37 10.91
C GLU A 40 -7.07 21.12 10.40
N THR A 41 -7.15 20.88 9.10
CA THR A 41 -6.49 19.78 8.38
C THR A 41 -5.40 20.34 7.48
N GLU A 42 -4.62 19.45 6.86
CA GLU A 42 -3.62 19.81 5.83
C GLU A 42 -4.24 20.58 4.65
N ASN A 43 -5.53 20.37 4.38
CA ASN A 43 -6.26 20.99 3.27
C ASN A 43 -7.11 22.20 3.71
N GLY A 44 -6.95 22.67 4.95
CA GLY A 44 -7.70 23.80 5.50
C GLY A 44 -8.72 23.41 6.57
N ARG A 45 -9.61 24.35 6.90
CA ARG A 45 -10.56 24.22 8.02
C ARG A 45 -11.88 23.60 7.61
N LEU A 46 -12.40 22.73 8.47
CA LEU A 46 -13.63 21.96 8.26
C LEU A 46 -14.43 21.89 9.56
N SER A 47 -15.77 21.86 9.44
CA SER A 47 -16.67 21.65 10.57
C SER A 47 -17.29 20.26 10.50
N VAL A 48 -16.96 19.41 11.47
CA VAL A 48 -17.28 17.98 11.48
C VAL A 48 -18.12 17.59 12.70
N ARG A 49 -18.80 16.44 12.65
CA ARG A 49 -19.53 15.94 13.82
C ARG A 49 -18.53 15.29 14.79
N PRO A 50 -18.79 15.31 16.11
CA PRO A 50 -17.91 14.67 17.08
C PRO A 50 -17.59 13.20 16.79
N LYS A 51 -18.57 12.44 16.26
CA LYS A 51 -18.37 11.03 15.89
C LYS A 51 -17.46 10.80 14.67
N ASP A 52 -17.21 11.85 13.88
CA ASP A 52 -16.39 11.76 12.67
C ASP A 52 -14.90 11.99 12.97
N VAL A 53 -14.54 12.24 14.24
CA VAL A 53 -13.17 12.44 14.70
C VAL A 53 -12.83 11.49 15.85
N THR A 54 -11.58 11.07 15.90
CA THR A 54 -11.03 10.26 17.00
C THR A 54 -9.94 11.04 17.70
N LEU A 55 -9.97 11.13 19.03
CA LEU A 55 -8.93 11.84 19.78
C LEU A 55 -7.64 11.03 19.79
N LEU A 56 -6.54 11.65 19.38
CA LEU A 56 -5.22 11.03 19.41
C LEU A 56 -4.35 11.56 20.55
N HIS A 57 -4.39 12.88 20.79
CA HIS A 57 -3.70 13.50 21.93
C HIS A 57 -4.43 14.78 22.37
N ARG A 58 -4.47 15.06 23.68
CA ARG A 58 -5.13 16.24 24.27
C ARG A 58 -4.39 17.57 24.05
N GLY A 59 -3.40 17.60 23.17
CA GLY A 59 -2.58 18.79 22.91
C GLY A 59 -1.66 19.25 24.06
N PRO A 60 -1.17 20.50 24.02
CA PRO A 60 -1.43 21.50 22.98
C PRO A 60 -0.57 21.26 21.72
N LEU A 61 -1.22 21.12 20.57
CA LEU A 61 -0.57 21.17 19.25
C LEU A 61 -0.72 22.59 18.68
N ALA A 62 0.38 23.27 18.39
CA ALA A 62 0.30 24.64 17.87
C ALA A 62 -0.02 24.68 16.37
N SER A 63 0.55 23.74 15.61
CA SER A 63 0.35 23.62 14.16
C SER A 63 0.65 22.20 13.70
N LEU A 64 -0.03 21.75 12.65
CA LEU A 64 0.23 20.46 11.99
C LEU A 64 1.66 20.37 11.44
N ALA A 65 2.31 21.50 11.15
CA ALA A 65 3.72 21.54 10.71
C ALA A 65 4.71 20.99 11.76
N GLN A 66 4.29 20.87 13.03
CA GLN A 66 5.12 20.29 14.09
C GLN A 66 5.16 18.75 14.06
N LEU A 67 4.25 18.12 13.31
CA LEU A 67 4.13 16.67 13.16
C LEU A 67 5.20 16.14 12.19
N THR A 68 6.45 16.25 12.62
CA THR A 68 7.63 15.77 11.90
C THR A 68 7.92 14.31 12.26
N PRO A 69 8.52 13.53 11.36
CA PRO A 69 8.92 12.16 11.65
C PRO A 69 9.79 12.08 12.91
N ARG A 70 9.51 11.11 13.78
CA ARG A 70 10.28 10.85 15.00
C ARG A 70 11.00 9.52 14.89
N GLN A 71 12.24 9.51 15.38
CA GLN A 71 12.99 8.28 15.58
C GLN A 71 12.73 7.80 17.00
N GLY A 72 12.59 6.49 17.16
CA GLY A 72 12.33 5.85 18.45
C GLY A 72 12.64 4.36 18.37
N ALA A 73 12.61 3.69 19.52
CA ALA A 73 12.94 2.28 19.68
C ALA A 73 11.78 1.35 19.25
N VAL A 74 11.25 1.56 18.04
CA VAL A 74 10.07 0.86 17.52
C VAL A 74 10.24 -0.66 17.54
N GLN A 75 11.39 -1.13 17.06
CA GLN A 75 11.67 -2.56 16.99
C GLN A 75 11.77 -3.18 18.40
N THR A 76 12.47 -2.53 19.33
CA THR A 76 12.58 -3.00 20.72
C THR A 76 11.22 -3.06 21.40
N ALA A 77 10.39 -2.03 21.22
CA ALA A 77 9.05 -1.97 21.79
C ALA A 77 8.14 -3.08 21.23
N TRP A 78 8.23 -3.31 19.92
CA TRP A 78 7.53 -4.40 19.25
C TRP A 78 7.98 -5.77 19.77
N GLU A 79 9.28 -6.04 19.85
CA GLU A 79 9.84 -7.30 20.35
C GLU A 79 9.41 -7.59 21.80
N LEU A 80 9.30 -6.56 22.62
CA LEU A 80 8.89 -6.68 24.03
C LEU A 80 7.41 -7.04 24.19
N LEU A 81 6.54 -6.54 23.30
CA LEU A 81 5.08 -6.66 23.41
C LEU A 81 4.46 -7.56 22.34
N ALA A 82 5.27 -8.29 21.56
CA ALA A 82 4.79 -9.06 20.40
C ALA A 82 3.70 -10.06 20.80
N GLY A 83 2.50 -9.89 20.22
CA GLY A 83 1.32 -10.71 20.51
C GLY A 83 0.42 -10.19 21.63
N ASP A 84 0.81 -9.12 22.32
CA ASP A 84 0.00 -8.47 23.35
C ASP A 84 -0.82 -7.30 22.81
N THR A 85 -1.70 -6.79 23.67
CA THR A 85 -2.48 -5.57 23.44
C THR A 85 -2.02 -4.48 24.42
N THR A 86 -1.86 -3.26 23.92
CA THR A 86 -1.43 -2.08 24.69
C THR A 86 -2.25 -0.85 24.30
N THR A 87 -1.94 0.31 24.87
CA THR A 87 -2.57 1.59 24.54
C THR A 87 -1.60 2.51 23.81
N LEU A 88 -2.12 3.51 23.10
CA LEU A 88 -1.27 4.48 22.40
C LEU A 88 -0.31 5.25 23.34
N PRO A 89 -0.74 5.74 24.52
CA PRO A 89 0.18 6.40 25.45
C PRO A 89 1.30 5.48 25.95
N ASP A 90 0.96 4.28 26.41
CA ASP A 90 1.95 3.34 26.98
C ASP A 90 2.99 2.93 25.94
N LEU A 91 2.53 2.65 24.71
CA LEU A 91 3.43 2.31 23.61
C LEU A 91 4.28 3.50 23.15
N SER A 92 3.75 4.73 23.22
CA SER A 92 4.53 5.93 22.92
C SER A 92 5.63 6.16 23.94
N ASP A 93 5.35 5.94 25.23
CA ASP A 93 6.37 6.05 26.27
C ASP A 93 7.45 4.97 26.09
N LEU A 94 7.09 3.76 25.67
CA LEU A 94 8.08 2.71 25.39
C LEU A 94 8.96 3.01 24.16
N ILE A 95 8.42 3.63 23.11
CA ILE A 95 9.15 3.90 21.86
C ILE A 95 9.95 5.21 21.92
N TYR A 96 9.39 6.24 22.56
CA TYR A 96 9.89 7.62 22.48
C TYR A 96 10.21 8.24 23.85
N ASP A 97 10.02 7.52 24.96
CA ASP A 97 10.16 8.00 26.34
C ASP A 97 9.21 9.16 26.70
N THR A 98 8.25 9.48 25.82
CA THR A 98 7.30 10.56 26.03
C THR A 98 6.06 10.44 25.15
N PHE A 99 4.92 10.77 25.74
CA PHE A 99 3.66 10.99 25.02
C PHE A 99 3.41 12.48 24.79
N THR A 100 3.60 12.91 23.54
CA THR A 100 3.37 14.27 23.02
C THR A 100 2.53 14.19 21.75
N PRO A 101 1.93 15.28 21.25
CA PRO A 101 1.20 15.25 19.98
C PRO A 101 2.04 14.72 18.81
N GLN A 102 3.35 14.99 18.81
CA GLN A 102 4.27 14.54 17.77
C GLN A 102 4.55 13.05 17.85
N THR A 103 4.80 12.51 19.06
CA THR A 103 5.05 11.08 19.25
C THR A 103 3.79 10.25 19.09
N ALA A 104 2.63 10.77 19.52
CA ALA A 104 1.33 10.18 19.26
C ALA A 104 1.03 10.05 17.75
N TRP A 105 1.32 11.11 16.97
CA TRP A 105 1.19 11.05 15.51
C TRP A 105 2.18 10.07 14.88
N ALA A 106 3.45 10.15 15.26
CA ALA A 106 4.48 9.25 14.72
C ALA A 106 4.16 7.77 15.00
N LEU A 107 3.65 7.46 16.19
CA LEU A 107 3.17 6.12 16.52
C LEU A 107 1.94 5.75 15.68
N TRP A 108 0.97 6.65 15.54
CA TRP A 108 -0.20 6.38 14.69
C TRP A 108 0.17 6.09 13.24
N GLN A 109 1.21 6.72 12.70
CA GLN A 109 1.72 6.38 11.36
C GLN A 109 2.25 4.94 11.27
N LEU A 110 2.80 4.38 12.35
CA LEU A 110 3.23 2.98 12.40
C LEU A 110 2.02 2.02 12.46
N VAL A 111 0.97 2.43 13.17
CA VAL A 111 -0.31 1.70 13.22
C VAL A 111 -1.00 1.72 11.86
N ASP A 112 -0.98 2.87 11.16
CA ASP A 112 -1.51 3.01 9.80
C ASP A 112 -0.70 2.23 8.76
N ASP A 113 0.63 2.16 8.91
CA ASP A 113 1.46 1.28 8.08
C ASP A 113 1.08 -0.20 8.26
N GLY A 114 0.65 -0.59 9.46
CA GLY A 114 0.11 -1.93 9.70
C GLY A 114 1.15 -3.06 9.70
N LEU A 115 2.45 -2.75 9.67
CA LEU A 115 3.49 -3.78 9.76
C LEU A 115 3.57 -4.36 11.17
N TYR A 116 3.82 -3.51 12.17
CA TYR A 116 4.08 -3.92 13.56
C TYR A 116 2.86 -3.81 14.47
N PHE A 117 1.96 -2.87 14.17
CA PHE A 117 0.85 -2.51 15.05
C PHE A 117 -0.44 -2.34 14.25
N SER A 118 -1.58 -2.58 14.89
CA SER A 118 -2.92 -2.29 14.35
C SER A 118 -3.89 -1.96 15.48
N GLY A 119 -5.09 -1.45 15.16
CA GLY A 119 -6.16 -1.21 16.14
C GLY A 119 -6.60 0.25 16.25
N THR A 120 -7.02 0.67 17.44
CA THR A 120 -7.48 2.04 17.75
C THR A 120 -6.58 2.70 18.79
N PRO A 121 -6.63 4.03 18.98
CA PRO A 121 -5.80 4.70 19.99
C PRO A 121 -5.95 4.14 21.41
N GLU A 122 -7.12 3.58 21.73
CA GLU A 122 -7.42 2.96 23.01
C GLU A 122 -6.98 1.50 23.11
N GLU A 123 -6.84 0.80 21.98
CA GLU A 123 -6.53 -0.63 21.93
C GLU A 123 -5.65 -0.94 20.71
N ILE A 124 -4.34 -0.96 20.96
CA ILE A 124 -3.30 -1.27 19.98
C ILE A 124 -2.92 -2.74 20.11
N HIS A 125 -3.08 -3.49 19.03
CA HIS A 125 -2.63 -4.86 18.90
C HIS A 125 -1.20 -4.87 18.34
N VAL A 126 -0.29 -5.53 19.05
CA VAL A 126 1.10 -5.68 18.64
C VAL A 126 1.26 -7.01 17.90
N HIS A 127 1.69 -6.94 16.64
CA HIS A 127 1.77 -8.13 15.79
C HIS A 127 2.85 -9.10 16.27
N THR A 128 2.63 -10.40 16.06
CA THR A 128 3.64 -11.42 16.34
C THR A 128 4.76 -11.41 15.29
N ALA A 129 5.90 -12.03 15.62
CA ALA A 129 6.98 -12.24 14.66
C ALA A 129 6.52 -12.92 13.36
N GLU A 130 5.60 -13.88 13.45
CA GLU A 130 5.04 -14.59 12.29
C GLU A 130 4.19 -13.68 11.40
N GLN A 131 3.34 -12.84 12.01
CA GLN A 131 2.51 -11.87 11.29
C GLN A 131 3.38 -10.83 10.57
N VAL A 132 4.41 -10.31 11.25
CA VAL A 132 5.36 -9.37 10.68
C VAL A 132 6.12 -10.01 9.53
N ALA A 133 6.66 -11.23 9.72
CA ALA A 133 7.40 -11.94 8.67
C ALA A 133 6.53 -12.21 7.42
N THR A 134 5.27 -12.58 7.62
CA THR A 134 4.30 -12.79 6.53
C THR A 134 4.05 -11.50 5.77
N THR A 135 3.81 -10.40 6.49
CA THR A 135 3.59 -9.07 5.89
C THR A 135 4.83 -8.59 5.14
N GLN A 136 6.03 -8.77 5.70
CA GLN A 136 7.29 -8.42 5.03
C GLN A 136 7.51 -9.26 3.78
N ALA A 137 7.29 -10.58 3.84
CA ALA A 137 7.44 -11.46 2.68
C ALA A 137 6.47 -11.07 1.56
N ALA A 138 5.21 -10.75 1.88
CA ALA A 138 4.23 -10.28 0.92
C ALA A 138 4.63 -8.93 0.29
N ARG A 139 5.09 -7.96 1.09
CA ARG A 139 5.59 -6.66 0.60
C ARG A 139 6.83 -6.84 -0.27
N ALA A 140 7.77 -7.67 0.15
CA ALA A 140 9.00 -7.96 -0.58
C ALA A 140 8.71 -8.67 -1.91
N ALA A 141 7.80 -9.65 -1.94
CA ALA A 141 7.39 -10.32 -3.16
C ALA A 141 6.77 -9.33 -4.16
N LYS A 142 5.86 -8.46 -3.70
CA LYS A 142 5.27 -7.41 -4.55
C LYS A 142 6.30 -6.41 -5.06
N ALA A 143 7.24 -5.99 -4.20
CA ALA A 143 8.32 -5.10 -4.59
C ALA A 143 9.28 -5.76 -5.60
N ALA A 144 9.58 -7.04 -5.43
CA ALA A 144 10.41 -7.82 -6.34
C ALA A 144 9.72 -8.00 -7.71
N GLU A 145 8.41 -8.27 -7.74
CA GLU A 145 7.64 -8.33 -8.99
C GLU A 145 7.66 -7.00 -9.73
N GLN A 146 7.44 -5.89 -9.02
CA GLN A 146 7.50 -4.56 -9.61
C GLN A 146 8.92 -4.23 -10.11
N ALA A 147 9.96 -4.54 -9.34
CA ALA A 147 11.34 -4.31 -9.76
C ALA A 147 11.73 -5.16 -10.97
N ALA A 148 11.29 -6.43 -11.02
CA ALA A 148 11.50 -7.30 -12.16
C ALA A 148 10.79 -6.75 -13.41
N TRP A 149 9.56 -6.26 -13.25
CA TRP A 149 8.80 -5.60 -14.29
C TRP A 149 9.48 -4.34 -14.82
N ASP A 150 9.91 -3.44 -13.94
CA ASP A 150 10.57 -2.19 -14.33
C ASP A 150 11.92 -2.49 -15.01
N ALA A 151 12.66 -3.48 -14.51
CA ALA A 151 13.91 -3.91 -15.12
C ALA A 151 13.69 -4.55 -16.50
N PHE A 152 12.62 -5.33 -16.68
CA PHE A 152 12.21 -5.86 -17.97
C PHE A 152 11.89 -4.74 -18.96
N LEU A 153 11.06 -3.76 -18.57
CA LEU A 153 10.73 -2.63 -19.44
C LEU A 153 11.97 -1.82 -19.84
N ALA A 154 12.91 -1.61 -18.92
CA ALA A 154 14.18 -0.95 -19.21
C ALA A 154 15.02 -1.73 -20.24
N ARG A 155 15.12 -3.06 -20.10
CA ARG A 155 15.85 -3.93 -21.05
C ARG A 155 15.22 -3.91 -22.44
N ILE A 156 13.90 -4.04 -22.51
CA ILE A 156 13.16 -4.00 -23.77
C ILE A 156 13.28 -2.64 -24.45
N GLY A 157 13.26 -1.54 -23.69
CA GLY A 157 13.53 -0.20 -24.22
C GLY A 157 14.94 -0.09 -24.83
N ALA A 158 15.92 -0.85 -24.32
CA ALA A 158 17.26 -0.97 -24.90
C ALA A 158 17.36 -2.01 -26.03
N GLY A 159 16.26 -2.69 -26.41
CA GLY A 159 16.25 -3.73 -27.43
C GLY A 159 16.91 -5.04 -27.00
N THR A 160 16.98 -5.30 -25.70
CA THR A 160 17.58 -6.53 -25.12
C THR A 160 16.58 -7.26 -24.23
N TYR A 161 16.82 -8.54 -23.97
CA TYR A 161 16.02 -9.33 -23.04
C TYR A 161 16.88 -10.39 -22.35
N LEU A 162 16.40 -10.90 -21.22
CA LEU A 162 17.01 -12.02 -20.50
C LEU A 162 16.09 -13.26 -20.54
N PRO A 163 16.62 -14.47 -20.29
CA PRO A 163 15.80 -15.68 -20.19
C PRO A 163 14.69 -15.58 -19.12
N GLU A 164 14.93 -14.81 -18.06
CA GLU A 164 13.98 -14.55 -16.98
C GLU A 164 12.76 -13.73 -17.45
N ASP A 165 12.88 -13.01 -18.57
CA ASP A 165 11.80 -12.23 -19.18
C ASP A 165 10.85 -13.07 -20.03
N ALA A 166 11.13 -14.36 -20.20
CA ALA A 166 10.33 -15.28 -21.00
C ALA A 166 8.83 -15.26 -20.66
N PRO A 167 8.38 -15.19 -19.37
CA PRO A 167 6.95 -15.09 -19.06
C PRO A 167 6.29 -13.86 -19.68
N TYR A 168 6.97 -12.70 -19.68
CA TYR A 168 6.45 -11.46 -20.26
C TYR A 168 6.44 -11.51 -21.79
N LEU A 169 7.49 -12.07 -22.40
CA LEU A 169 7.56 -12.24 -23.86
C LEU A 169 6.58 -13.29 -24.37
N ASN A 170 6.32 -14.34 -23.59
CA ASN A 170 5.32 -15.36 -23.91
C ASN A 170 3.90 -14.79 -23.90
N GLU A 171 3.60 -13.81 -23.05
CA GLU A 171 2.32 -13.08 -23.10
C GLU A 171 2.17 -12.33 -24.43
N VAL A 172 3.22 -11.64 -24.89
CA VAL A 172 3.22 -10.98 -26.21
C VAL A 172 3.11 -11.99 -27.34
N ALA A 173 3.80 -13.13 -27.24
CA ALA A 173 3.72 -14.23 -28.19
C ALA A 173 2.31 -14.84 -28.27
N ALA A 174 1.63 -14.98 -27.13
CA ALA A 174 0.24 -15.44 -27.10
C ALA A 174 -0.70 -14.48 -27.83
N LEU A 175 -0.51 -13.17 -27.69
CA LEU A 175 -1.24 -12.15 -28.46
C LEU A 175 -0.89 -12.24 -29.95
N ALA A 176 0.39 -12.36 -30.30
CA ALA A 176 0.83 -12.54 -31.67
C ALA A 176 0.21 -13.79 -32.34
N MET A 177 0.02 -14.88 -31.59
CA MET A 177 -0.63 -16.11 -32.06
C MET A 177 -2.17 -16.05 -32.07
N GLY A 178 -2.78 -14.97 -31.58
CA GLY A 178 -4.24 -14.85 -31.45
C GLY A 178 -4.85 -15.66 -30.31
N ARG A 179 -4.04 -16.15 -29.36
CA ARG A 179 -4.52 -16.90 -28.18
C ARG A 179 -4.98 -16.00 -27.04
N GLN A 180 -4.63 -14.72 -27.10
CA GLN A 180 -5.00 -13.70 -26.13
C GLN A 180 -5.24 -12.37 -26.85
N GLU A 181 -6.15 -11.55 -26.35
CA GLU A 181 -6.52 -10.27 -26.97
C GLU A 181 -5.79 -9.06 -26.38
N ARG A 182 -5.17 -9.22 -25.20
CA ARG A 182 -4.57 -8.12 -24.44
C ARG A 182 -3.18 -8.47 -23.95
N SER A 183 -2.28 -7.48 -23.94
CA SER A 183 -0.92 -7.67 -23.43
C SER A 183 -0.52 -6.48 -22.56
N LYS A 184 -0.18 -6.77 -21.30
CA LYS A 184 0.35 -5.76 -20.36
C LYS A 184 1.64 -5.13 -20.88
N VAL A 185 2.48 -5.90 -21.56
CA VAL A 185 3.76 -5.46 -22.12
C VAL A 185 3.54 -4.43 -23.23
N LEU A 186 2.73 -4.74 -24.24
CA LEU A 186 2.47 -3.81 -25.34
C LEU A 186 1.80 -2.53 -24.85
N ARG A 187 0.84 -2.66 -23.92
CA ARG A 187 0.20 -1.51 -23.28
C ARG A 187 1.20 -0.62 -22.53
N ALA A 188 2.13 -1.21 -21.80
CA ALA A 188 3.16 -0.46 -21.07
C ALA A 188 4.16 0.22 -22.00
N LEU A 189 4.43 -0.37 -23.17
CA LEU A 189 5.25 0.22 -24.23
C LEU A 189 4.49 1.25 -25.08
N SER A 190 3.20 1.48 -24.81
CA SER A 190 2.30 2.30 -25.64
C SER A 190 2.21 1.84 -27.11
N GLU A 191 2.45 0.55 -27.34
CA GLU A 191 2.27 -0.11 -28.63
C GLU A 191 0.82 -0.59 -28.77
N LYS A 192 0.37 -0.80 -30.01
CA LYS A 192 -0.98 -1.32 -30.26
C LYS A 192 -1.09 -2.76 -29.79
N GLU A 193 -2.14 -3.08 -29.05
CA GLU A 193 -2.48 -4.45 -28.63
C GLU A 193 -3.13 -5.24 -29.79
N GLU A 194 -2.47 -5.27 -30.95
CA GLU A 194 -2.90 -6.00 -32.14
C GLU A 194 -1.95 -7.18 -32.41
N PRO A 195 -2.44 -8.35 -32.88
CA PRO A 195 -1.58 -9.51 -33.18
C PRO A 195 -0.42 -9.20 -34.14
N GLU A 196 -0.65 -8.36 -35.13
CA GLU A 196 0.37 -7.88 -36.07
C GLU A 196 1.45 -7.05 -35.39
N SER A 197 1.03 -6.15 -34.48
CA SER A 197 1.95 -5.30 -33.72
C SER A 197 2.78 -6.12 -32.73
N ALA A 198 2.18 -7.11 -32.08
CA ALA A 198 2.89 -8.08 -31.24
C ALA A 198 3.92 -8.90 -32.04
N HIS A 199 3.53 -9.39 -33.21
CA HIS A 199 4.44 -10.15 -34.08
C HIS A 199 5.63 -9.29 -34.54
N ALA A 200 5.36 -8.07 -35.04
CA ALA A 200 6.40 -7.14 -35.46
C ALA A 200 7.35 -6.77 -34.31
N PHE A 201 6.81 -6.61 -33.10
CA PHE A 201 7.61 -6.36 -31.90
C PHE A 201 8.55 -7.54 -31.58
N LEU A 202 8.06 -8.79 -31.62
CA LEU A 202 8.87 -9.97 -31.32
C LEU A 202 9.98 -10.21 -32.35
N LEU A 203 9.72 -9.91 -33.63
CA LEU A 203 10.72 -9.93 -34.69
C LEU A 203 11.77 -8.83 -34.49
N LYS A 204 11.35 -7.60 -34.20
CA LYS A 204 12.25 -6.46 -33.95
C LYS A 204 13.17 -6.70 -32.75
N LEU A 205 12.66 -7.36 -31.72
CA LEU A 205 13.43 -7.73 -30.54
C LEU A 205 14.38 -8.93 -30.80
N GLY A 206 14.20 -9.66 -31.90
CA GLY A 206 14.95 -10.89 -32.20
C GLY A 206 14.58 -12.05 -31.26
N TYR A 207 13.38 -12.01 -30.67
CA TYR A 207 12.86 -13.14 -29.88
C TYR A 207 12.22 -14.20 -30.78
N TRP A 208 11.58 -13.78 -31.87
CA TRP A 208 11.15 -14.64 -32.96
C TRP A 208 12.02 -14.39 -34.18
N ASP A 209 12.21 -15.44 -34.97
CA ASP A 209 12.77 -15.34 -36.32
C ASP A 209 11.65 -15.26 -37.37
N GLU A 210 12.03 -15.02 -38.62
CA GLU A 210 11.10 -14.94 -39.76
C GLU A 210 10.39 -16.27 -40.08
N MET A 211 10.82 -17.38 -39.46
CA MET A 211 10.22 -18.70 -39.68
C MET A 211 9.00 -18.93 -38.77
N VAL A 212 8.82 -18.12 -37.73
CA VAL A 212 7.64 -18.21 -36.86
C VAL A 212 6.43 -17.59 -37.55
N ASN A 213 5.53 -18.43 -38.07
CA ASN A 213 4.30 -18.00 -38.72
C ASN A 213 3.08 -18.11 -37.77
N PRO A 214 2.52 -16.98 -37.28
CA PRO A 214 1.36 -17.01 -36.39
C PRO A 214 0.01 -17.19 -37.11
N TYR A 215 -0.08 -17.05 -38.44
CA TYR A 215 -1.34 -17.08 -39.18
C TYR A 215 -2.11 -18.41 -39.07
N PRO A 216 -1.48 -19.59 -39.16
CA PRO A 216 -2.18 -20.86 -38.95
C PRO A 216 -2.88 -20.94 -37.59
N ALA A 217 -2.23 -20.44 -36.53
CA ALA A 217 -2.81 -20.43 -35.19
C ALA A 217 -3.99 -19.45 -35.07
N ARG A 218 -3.88 -18.25 -35.66
CA ARG A 218 -4.96 -17.25 -35.68
C ARG A 218 -6.21 -17.73 -36.41
N LEU A 219 -6.03 -18.58 -37.43
CA LEU A 219 -7.09 -19.12 -38.28
C LEU A 219 -7.58 -20.50 -37.82
N GLU A 220 -7.17 -20.95 -36.62
CA GLU A 220 -7.49 -22.27 -36.05
C GLU A 220 -7.16 -23.44 -37.00
N MET A 221 -6.18 -23.26 -37.87
CA MET A 221 -5.76 -24.32 -38.80
C MET A 221 -4.90 -25.36 -38.07
N PRO A 222 -5.01 -26.65 -38.45
CA PRO A 222 -4.13 -27.69 -37.93
C PRO A 222 -2.66 -27.33 -38.20
N THR A 223 -1.87 -27.31 -37.13
CA THR A 223 -0.42 -27.02 -37.17
C THR A 223 0.44 -28.25 -36.86
N ALA A 224 -0.19 -29.38 -36.52
CA ALA A 224 0.47 -30.66 -36.36
C ALA A 224 0.45 -31.43 -37.68
N ASP A 225 1.52 -32.18 -37.95
CA ASP A 225 1.54 -33.12 -39.06
C ASP A 225 0.40 -34.13 -38.89
N PRO A 226 -0.32 -34.49 -39.97
CA PRO A 226 -1.35 -35.51 -39.89
C PRO A 226 -0.72 -36.81 -39.41
N ASP A 227 -1.33 -37.44 -38.41
CA ASP A 227 -0.91 -38.75 -37.93
C ASP A 227 -1.21 -39.77 -39.04
N VAL A 228 -0.18 -40.21 -39.75
CA VAL A 228 -0.32 -41.18 -40.84
C VAL A 228 -0.20 -42.59 -40.24
N PRO A 229 -1.20 -43.47 -40.44
CA PRO A 229 -1.19 -44.84 -39.91
C PRO A 229 -0.12 -45.75 -40.54
#